data_AF-A0A9E3DSH2-F1
#
_entry.id   AF-A0A9E3DSH2-F1
#
_cell.length_a   1.000
_cell.length_b   1.000
_cell.length_c   1.000
_cell.angle_alpha   90.00
_cell.angle_beta   90.00
_cell.angle_gamma   90.00
#
_symmetry.space_group_name_H-M   'P 1'
#
loop_
_entity.id
_entity.type
_entity.pdbx_description
1 polymer ?
#
loop_
_entity_poly.entity_id
_entity_poly.type
_entity_poly.pdbx_seq_one_letter_code
_entity_poly.pdbx_strand_id
1 'polypeptide(L)'
;AFTSTATQHGGQETTLFSIITNLLHFGMVVVGLNYGFAGQMKLDEVTGGAPYGATTITGGDGSRQPSANELAGARYQGRVIAETAKKLKG
;
A
#
# COMPACT_ATOMS: atom_id res chain seq x y z
N ALA A 1 -1.95 -5.90 -2.13
CA ALA A 1 -2.23 -5.87 -0.67
C ALA A 1 -2.21 -4.43 -0.17
N PHE A 2 -2.87 -4.15 0.95
CA PHE A 2 -2.81 -2.89 1.70
C PHE A 2 -2.87 -3.19 3.20
N THR A 3 -2.40 -2.29 4.07
CA THR A 3 -2.42 -2.50 5.53
C THR A 3 -2.54 -1.20 6.33
N SER A 4 -2.65 -1.32 7.65
CA SER A 4 -2.71 -0.22 8.60
C SER A 4 -1.90 -0.57 9.86
N THR A 5 -1.17 0.38 10.42
CA THR A 5 -0.39 0.19 11.67
C THR A 5 -0.55 1.35 12.64
N ALA A 6 -0.35 1.08 13.94
CA ALA A 6 -0.37 2.15 14.95
C ALA A 6 0.84 3.09 14.85
N THR A 7 2.01 2.57 14.47
CA THR A 7 3.29 3.31 14.44
C THR A 7 3.95 3.24 13.05
N GLN A 8 4.85 4.20 12.79
CA GLN A 8 5.48 4.40 11.46
C GLN A 8 6.19 3.16 10.92
N HIS A 9 6.92 2.42 11.77
CA HIS A 9 7.68 1.23 11.36
C HIS A 9 7.20 -0.06 12.03
N GLY A 10 6.00 -0.03 12.63
CA GLY A 10 5.38 -1.15 13.33
C GLY A 10 4.79 -2.22 12.41
N GLY A 11 5.51 -2.60 11.36
CA GLY A 11 5.12 -3.70 10.46
C GLY A 11 4.43 -3.29 9.15
N GLN A 12 4.48 -2.01 8.75
CA GLN A 12 3.87 -1.56 7.49
C GLN A 12 4.35 -2.38 6.28
N GLU A 13 5.65 -2.63 6.20
CA GLU A 13 6.24 -3.40 5.10
C GLU A 13 6.13 -4.91 5.33
N THR A 14 6.41 -5.38 6.54
CA THR A 14 6.46 -6.82 6.83
C THR A 14 5.10 -7.48 6.76
N THR A 15 4.02 -6.81 7.20
CA THR A 15 2.66 -7.33 7.01
C THR A 15 2.32 -7.49 5.53
N LEU A 16 2.71 -6.53 4.68
CA LEU A 16 2.49 -6.64 3.24
C LEU A 16 3.31 -7.79 2.64
N PHE A 17 4.58 -7.94 3.04
CA PHE A 17 5.44 -9.01 2.58
C PHE A 17 4.86 -10.39 2.92
N SER A 18 4.39 -10.58 4.17
CA SER A 18 3.74 -11.82 4.61
C SER A 18 2.43 -12.12 3.87
N ILE A 19 1.65 -11.11 3.49
CA ILE A 19 0.46 -11.33 2.65
C ILE A 19 0.90 -11.76 1.25
N ILE A 20 1.84 -11.05 0.65
CA ILE A 20 2.33 -11.32 -0.71
C ILE A 20 2.87 -12.75 -0.84
N THR A 21 3.63 -13.24 0.14
CA THR A 21 4.14 -14.62 0.10
C THR A 21 3.02 -15.66 0.04
N ASN A 22 1.91 -15.44 0.74
CA ASN A 22 0.73 -16.31 0.66
C ASN A 22 0.05 -16.22 -0.71
N LEU A 23 -0.11 -15.02 -1.27
CA LEU A 23 -0.72 -14.84 -2.60
C LEU A 23 0.09 -15.52 -3.71
N LEU A 24 1.42 -15.53 -3.59
CA LEU A 24 2.30 -16.25 -4.51
C LEU A 24 2.06 -17.76 -4.48
N HIS A 25 1.79 -18.35 -3.31
CA HIS A 25 1.45 -19.79 -3.21
C HIS A 25 0.14 -20.13 -3.92
N PHE A 26 -0.80 -19.20 -4.01
CA PHE A 26 -2.03 -19.34 -4.79
C PHE A 26 -1.84 -19.07 -6.30
N GLY A 27 -0.61 -18.78 -6.75
CA GLY A 27 -0.33 -18.49 -8.16
C GLY A 27 -0.84 -17.12 -8.63
N MET A 28 -1.09 -16.19 -7.72
CA MET A 28 -1.58 -14.86 -8.08
C MET A 28 -0.47 -13.95 -8.62
N VAL A 29 -0.83 -13.07 -9.55
CA VAL A 29 0.03 -11.96 -9.99
C VAL A 29 0.02 -10.85 -8.94
N VAL A 30 1.20 -10.43 -8.49
CA VAL A 30 1.37 -9.40 -7.46
C VAL A 30 1.57 -8.03 -8.10
N VAL A 31 0.75 -7.06 -7.70
CA VAL A 31 0.84 -5.66 -8.12
C VAL A 31 0.92 -4.77 -6.88
N GLY A 32 2.06 -4.09 -6.70
CA GLY A 32 2.35 -3.20 -5.57
C GLY A 32 1.94 -1.75 -5.82
N LEU A 33 2.29 -0.88 -4.87
CA LEU A 33 2.23 0.57 -5.03
C LEU A 33 3.60 1.03 -5.57
N ASN A 34 3.79 1.04 -6.88
CA ASN A 34 5.10 1.42 -7.45
C ASN A 34 5.39 2.93 -7.30
N TYR A 35 6.66 3.32 -7.48
CA TYR A 35 7.11 4.73 -7.39
C TYR A 35 6.59 5.64 -8.52
N GLY A 36 5.75 5.13 -9.42
CA GLY A 36 4.94 6.00 -10.30
C GLY A 36 3.95 6.85 -9.49
N PHE A 37 3.62 6.46 -8.25
CA PHE A 37 3.01 7.34 -7.27
C PHE A 37 4.09 8.13 -6.51
N ALA A 38 4.33 9.37 -6.94
CA ALA A 38 5.35 10.25 -6.34
C ALA A 38 5.13 10.56 -4.86
N GLY A 39 3.91 10.41 -4.34
CA GLY A 39 3.60 10.61 -2.92
C GLY A 39 4.34 9.67 -1.97
N GLN A 40 4.94 8.58 -2.46
CA GLN A 40 5.85 7.74 -1.67
C GLN A 40 7.19 8.41 -1.32
N MET A 41 7.57 9.46 -2.05
CA MET A 41 8.82 10.20 -1.81
C MET A 41 8.58 11.47 -0.98
N LYS A 42 7.40 11.62 -0.40
CA LYS A 42 7.02 12.77 0.43
C LYS A 42 7.80 12.75 1.76
N LEU A 43 8.33 13.90 2.18
CA LEU A 43 9.21 14.03 3.35
C LEU A 43 8.76 15.09 4.37
N ASP A 44 7.70 15.82 4.08
CA ASP A 44 7.18 16.94 4.87
C ASP A 44 6.04 16.54 5.83
N GLU A 45 5.58 15.28 5.79
CA GLU A 45 4.59 14.74 6.72
C GLU A 45 4.86 13.27 7.06
N VAL A 46 4.38 12.82 8.22
CA VAL A 46 4.27 11.39 8.51
C VAL A 46 3.20 10.79 7.61
N THR A 47 3.63 9.94 6.67
CA THR A 47 2.77 9.25 5.71
C THR A 47 3.09 7.77 5.64
N GLY A 48 2.05 6.94 5.55
CA GLY A 48 2.15 5.57 5.06
C GLY A 48 2.45 5.54 3.55
N GLY A 49 2.65 4.32 3.06
CA GLY A 49 3.06 3.99 1.71
C GLY A 49 4.31 3.10 1.76
N ALA A 50 4.27 1.98 1.04
CA ALA A 50 5.44 1.17 0.77
C ALA A 50 5.36 0.63 -0.67
N PRO A 51 6.48 0.29 -1.32
CA PRO A 51 6.46 -0.27 -2.68
C PRO A 51 5.59 -1.52 -2.80
N TYR A 52 5.44 -2.26 -1.69
CA TYR A 52 4.65 -3.49 -1.59
C TYR A 52 3.13 -3.25 -1.57
N GLY A 53 2.67 -2.03 -1.26
CA GLY A 53 1.25 -1.68 -1.16
C GLY A 53 0.98 -0.40 -0.36
N ALA A 54 -0.21 0.16 -0.55
CA ALA A 54 -0.67 1.32 0.19
C ALA A 54 -0.85 0.97 1.67
N THR A 55 -0.48 1.91 2.53
CA THR A 55 -0.64 1.77 3.97
C THR A 55 -1.11 3.07 4.62
N THR A 56 -1.61 2.98 5.84
CA THR A 56 -1.99 4.13 6.67
C THR A 56 -1.49 3.96 8.09
N ILE A 57 -1.24 5.07 8.78
CA ILE A 57 -0.85 5.08 10.19
C ILE A 57 -2.02 5.56 11.03
N THR A 58 -2.40 4.82 12.08
CA THR A 58 -3.56 5.15 12.92
C THR A 58 -3.22 5.95 14.16
N GLY A 59 -1.93 6.09 14.49
CA GLY A 59 -1.51 6.55 15.82
C GLY A 59 -1.74 5.48 16.88
N GLY A 60 -1.10 5.63 18.04
CA GLY A 60 -1.14 4.63 19.13
C GLY A 60 -2.54 4.40 19.71
N ASP A 61 -3.41 5.41 19.65
CA ASP A 61 -4.79 5.38 20.11
C ASP A 61 -5.80 5.08 18.99
N GLY A 62 -5.33 4.94 17.75
CA GLY A 62 -6.18 4.69 16.59
C GLY A 62 -6.93 5.92 16.04
N SER A 63 -6.70 7.12 16.59
CA SER A 63 -7.48 8.31 16.23
C SER A 63 -7.11 8.93 14.87
N ARG A 64 -5.88 8.72 14.39
CA ARG A 64 -5.40 9.27 13.10
C ARG A 64 -6.12 8.58 11.95
N GLN A 65 -6.79 9.38 11.12
CA GLN A 65 -7.39 8.92 9.87
C GLN A 65 -6.37 8.96 8.72
N PRO A 66 -6.60 8.19 7.63
CA PRO A 66 -5.75 8.24 6.45
C PRO A 66 -5.60 9.66 5.89
N SER A 67 -4.37 10.08 5.66
CA SER A 67 -4.04 11.38 5.07
C SER A 67 -4.47 11.46 3.61
N ALA A 68 -4.50 12.67 3.05
CA ALA A 68 -4.75 12.85 1.63
C ALA A 68 -3.72 12.10 0.75
N ASN A 69 -2.45 12.05 1.18
CA ASN A 69 -1.40 11.32 0.47
C ASN A 69 -1.63 9.81 0.51
N GLU A 70 -1.99 9.26 1.67
CA GLU A 70 -2.27 7.82 1.85
C GLU A 70 -3.49 7.40 1.02
N LEU A 71 -4.56 8.20 1.02
CA LEU A 71 -5.74 7.98 0.20
C LEU A 71 -5.43 8.06 -1.31
N ALA A 72 -4.57 9.01 -1.72
CA ALA A 72 -4.13 9.11 -3.10
C ALA A 72 -3.31 7.88 -3.52
N GLY A 73 -2.43 7.38 -2.65
CA GLY A 73 -1.68 6.14 -2.86
C GLY A 73 -2.59 4.92 -3.00
N ALA A 74 -3.59 4.79 -2.15
CA ALA A 74 -4.58 3.71 -2.23
C ALA A 74 -5.38 3.75 -3.54
N ARG A 75 -5.86 4.93 -3.96
CA ARG A 75 -6.55 5.12 -5.24
C ARG A 75 -5.65 4.79 -6.43
N TYR A 76 -4.40 5.24 -6.40
CA TYR A 76 -3.41 4.93 -7.41
C TYR A 76 -3.18 3.42 -7.52
N GLN A 77 -2.97 2.73 -6.39
CA GLN A 77 -2.77 1.28 -6.38
C GLN A 77 -3.99 0.54 -6.95
N GLY A 78 -5.20 0.93 -6.54
CA GLY A 78 -6.45 0.34 -7.06
C GLY A 78 -6.56 0.48 -8.58
N ARG A 79 -6.25 1.67 -9.13
CA ARG A 79 -6.21 1.91 -10.57
C ARG A 79 -5.19 1.01 -11.27
N VAL A 80 -3.96 0.94 -10.77
CA VAL A 80 -2.88 0.14 -11.40
C VAL A 80 -3.22 -1.35 -11.36
N ILE A 81 -3.81 -1.85 -10.28
CA ILE A 81 -4.32 -3.23 -10.18
C ILE A 81 -5.39 -3.48 -11.26
N ALA A 82 -6.40 -2.60 -11.35
CA ALA A 82 -7.49 -2.76 -12.32
C ALA A 82 -7.00 -2.70 -13.76
N GLU A 83 -6.10 -1.77 -14.08
CA GLU A 83 -5.47 -1.65 -15.41
C GLU A 83 -4.65 -2.89 -15.76
N THR A 84 -3.89 -3.43 -14.79
CA THR A 84 -3.10 -4.64 -14.98
C THR A 84 -4.00 -5.85 -15.23
N ALA A 85 -5.02 -6.02 -14.38
CA ALA A 85 -6.00 -7.09 -14.54
C ALA A 85 -6.72 -7.02 -15.89
N LYS A 86 -7.11 -5.81 -16.33
CA LYS A 86 -7.73 -5.59 -17.65
C LYS A 86 -6.80 -6.02 -18.78
N LYS A 87 -5.51 -5.68 -18.73
CA LYS A 87 -4.52 -6.06 -19.76
C LYS A 87 -4.24 -7.56 -19.79
N LEU A 88 -4.29 -8.24 -18.64
CA LEU A 88 -4.11 -9.69 -18.55
C LEU A 88 -5.36 -10.47 -18.96
N LYS A 89 -6.54 -9.85 -18.93
CA LYS A 89 -7.83 -10.51 -19.18
C LYS A 89 -8.11 -10.83 -20.67
N GLY A 90 -7.27 -10.40 -21.62
CA GLY A 90 -7.59 -10.52 -23.06
C GLY A 90 -8.74 -9.60 -23.41
#